data_AF-A0A2N1RTF3-F1
#
_entry.id   AF-A0A2N1RTF3-F1
#
_cell.length_a   1.000
_cell.length_b   1.000
_cell.length_c   1.000
_cell.angle_alpha   90.00
_cell.angle_beta   90.00
_cell.angle_gamma   90.00
#
_symmetry.space_group_name_H-M   'P 1'
#
loop_
_entity.id
_entity.type
_entity.pdbx_description
1 polymer ?
#
loop_
_entity_poly.entity_id
_entity_poly.type
_entity_poly.pdbx_seq_one_letter_code
_entity_poly.pdbx_strand_id
1 'polypeptide(L)'
;MISTVWVCLRINRSFNMKKIYIAVLLIFTITALYAQQTNRFADKHKKKVINQHKLDIKNRDAILRELNAFLSESSEEISNGDVELGIPVERNAIEGIQDTDDFHYSGVIPPTIYGYVNTESLNMRSEDGASSEIVGKLKFRERVQIVFQSDRVETIRKMKSPWLLIKKDNGDEGWVFGAFVSDDIPSKIDDDSGTTDWSMVMPASGKLERNCS
;
A
#
# COMPACT_ATOMS: atom_id res chain seq x y z
N MET A 1 55.96 21.42 -56.33
CA MET A 1 54.68 20.69 -56.40
C MET A 1 54.41 19.98 -55.08
N ILE A 2 54.15 20.72 -54.00
CA ILE A 2 53.79 20.15 -52.69
C ILE A 2 52.68 21.03 -52.12
N SER A 3 51.43 20.80 -52.53
CA SER A 3 50.25 21.34 -51.85
C SER A 3 49.01 20.74 -52.49
N THR A 4 48.47 19.67 -51.88
CA THR A 4 47.06 19.24 -52.05
C THR A 4 46.68 17.98 -51.26
N VAL A 5 47.59 17.30 -50.55
CA VAL A 5 47.23 16.06 -49.82
C VAL A 5 46.84 16.30 -48.34
N TRP A 6 47.06 17.50 -47.79
CA TRP A 6 46.84 17.77 -46.36
C TRP A 6 45.48 18.37 -45.97
N VAL A 7 44.60 18.67 -46.92
CA VAL A 7 43.29 19.31 -46.64
C VAL A 7 42.16 18.30 -46.43
N CYS A 8 42.26 17.08 -47.00
CA CYS A 8 41.16 16.12 -46.96
C CYS A 8 41.02 15.35 -45.62
N LEU A 9 42.06 15.31 -44.77
CA LEU A 9 42.00 14.57 -43.50
C LEU A 9 41.51 15.40 -42.29
N ARG A 10 41.41 16.74 -42.43
CA ARG A 10 41.05 17.64 -41.31
C ARG A 10 39.54 17.91 -41.20
N ILE A 11 38.79 17.70 -42.28
CA ILE A 11 37.34 18.01 -42.33
C ILE A 11 36.50 16.86 -41.73
N ASN A 12 36.93 15.61 -41.87
CA ASN A 12 36.17 14.44 -41.40
C ASN A 12 36.17 14.27 -39.85
N ARG A 13 37.13 14.89 -39.15
CA ARG A 13 37.24 14.82 -37.68
C ARG A 13 36.32 15.82 -36.96
N SER A 14 36.09 17.00 -37.55
CA SER A 14 35.20 18.04 -37.01
C SER A 14 33.71 17.65 -37.10
N PHE A 15 33.33 16.94 -38.17
CA PHE A 15 31.95 16.50 -38.37
C PHE A 15 31.53 15.41 -37.37
N ASN A 16 32.46 14.53 -36.98
CA ASN A 16 32.21 13.49 -35.98
C ASN A 16 32.12 14.05 -34.56
N MET A 17 32.91 15.07 -34.20
CA MET A 17 32.85 15.70 -32.87
C MET A 17 31.51 16.42 -32.62
N LYS A 18 30.93 17.07 -33.64
CA LYS A 18 29.61 17.71 -33.52
C LYS A 18 28.47 16.69 -33.38
N LYS A 19 28.55 15.55 -34.08
CA LYS A 19 27.58 14.45 -33.94
C LYS A 19 27.64 13.81 -32.54
N ILE A 20 28.84 13.67 -31.97
CA ILE A 20 29.01 13.18 -30.61
C ILE A 20 28.41 14.16 -29.60
N TYR A 21 28.63 15.47 -29.78
CA TYR A 21 28.06 16.48 -28.88
C TYR A 21 26.53 16.52 -28.93
N ILE A 22 25.94 16.39 -30.13
CA ILE A 22 24.47 16.31 -30.30
C ILE A 22 23.92 15.01 -29.69
N ALA A 23 24.62 13.89 -29.82
CA ALA A 23 24.22 12.62 -29.22
C ALA A 23 24.24 12.70 -27.68
N VAL A 24 25.26 13.33 -27.08
CA VAL A 24 25.33 13.51 -25.63
C VAL A 24 24.23 14.46 -25.13
N LEU A 25 23.92 15.53 -25.87
CA LEU A 25 22.80 16.44 -25.54
C LEU A 25 21.44 15.72 -25.61
N LEU A 26 21.23 14.86 -26.61
CA LEU A 26 20.01 14.05 -26.71
C LEU A 26 19.90 13.06 -25.54
N ILE A 27 20.99 12.39 -25.16
CA ILE A 27 21.01 11.48 -24.01
C ILE A 27 20.70 12.23 -22.71
N PHE A 28 21.21 13.46 -22.54
CA PHE A 28 20.93 14.28 -21.36
C PHE A 28 19.45 14.74 -21.29
N THR A 29 18.84 15.07 -22.43
CA THR A 29 17.39 15.39 -22.47
C THR A 29 16.50 14.18 -22.19
N ILE A 30 16.92 12.98 -22.60
CA ILE A 30 16.19 11.73 -22.34
C ILE A 30 16.23 11.40 -20.83
N THR A 31 17.34 11.65 -20.12
CA THR A 31 17.41 11.43 -18.67
C THR A 31 16.52 12.38 -17.85
N ALA A 32 16.27 13.60 -18.34
CA ALA A 32 15.37 14.54 -17.67
C ALA A 32 13.89 14.14 -17.77
N LEU A 33 13.49 13.39 -18.82
CA LEU A 33 12.14 12.86 -18.97
C LEU A 33 11.82 11.68 -18.03
N TYR A 34 12.83 10.94 -17.56
CA TYR A 34 12.63 9.86 -16.58
C TYR A 34 12.52 10.37 -15.13
N ALA A 35 12.80 11.65 -14.85
CA ALA A 35 12.75 12.23 -13.51
C ALA A 35 11.32 12.56 -13.01
N GLN A 36 10.28 12.30 -13.79
CA GLN A 36 8.89 12.57 -13.43
C GLN A 36 8.02 11.30 -13.45
N GLN A 37 8.42 10.26 -12.72
CA GLN A 37 7.44 9.30 -12.21
C GLN A 37 6.79 9.89 -10.94
N THR A 38 5.85 10.81 -11.10
CA THR A 38 4.95 11.15 -9.99
C THR A 38 4.00 9.98 -9.76
N ASN A 39 3.88 9.55 -8.51
CA ASN A 39 3.03 8.42 -8.15
C ASN A 39 1.57 8.74 -8.49
N ARG A 40 0.99 8.09 -9.51
CA ARG A 40 -0.42 8.24 -9.94
C ARG A 40 -1.46 8.05 -8.82
N PHE A 41 -1.03 7.48 -7.69
CA PHE A 41 -1.84 7.18 -6.51
C PHE A 41 -1.80 8.30 -5.45
N ALA A 42 -0.82 9.20 -5.47
CA ALA A 42 -0.63 10.24 -4.46
C ALA A 42 -1.81 11.23 -4.41
N ASP A 43 -2.29 11.66 -5.58
CA ASP A 43 -3.41 12.62 -5.67
C ASP A 43 -4.73 12.03 -5.19
N LYS A 44 -4.97 10.74 -5.48
CA LYS A 44 -6.16 10.02 -5.02
C LYS A 44 -6.15 9.88 -3.50
N HIS A 45 -4.99 9.57 -2.93
CA HIS A 45 -4.81 9.46 -1.49
C HIS A 45 -5.05 10.81 -0.78
N LYS A 46 -4.45 11.90 -1.28
CA LYS A 46 -4.66 13.26 -0.75
C LYS A 46 -6.14 13.65 -0.69
N LYS A 47 -6.90 13.36 -1.76
CA LYS A 47 -8.35 13.62 -1.80
C LYS A 47 -9.12 12.79 -0.78
N LYS A 48 -8.75 11.52 -0.59
CA LYS A 48 -9.41 10.62 0.38
C LYS A 48 -9.19 11.09 1.82
N VAL A 49 -7.96 11.47 2.17
CA VAL A 49 -7.62 12.00 3.51
C VAL A 49 -8.41 13.29 3.80
N ILE A 50 -8.46 14.22 2.84
CA ILE A 50 -9.24 15.46 3.00
C ILE A 50 -10.73 15.17 3.19
N ASN A 51 -11.30 14.21 2.44
CA ASN A 51 -12.70 13.84 2.57
C ASN A 51 -13.00 13.17 3.92
N GLN A 52 -12.11 12.31 4.40
CA GLN A 52 -12.22 11.68 5.72
C GLN A 52 -12.21 12.74 6.83
N HIS A 53 -11.23 13.66 6.81
CA HIS A 53 -11.16 14.73 7.80
C HIS A 53 -12.42 15.61 7.81
N LYS A 54 -12.96 15.94 6.64
CA LYS A 54 -14.23 16.68 6.53
C LYS A 54 -15.41 15.88 7.09
N LEU A 55 -15.42 14.56 6.95
CA LEU A 55 -16.45 13.70 7.51
C LEU A 55 -16.34 13.61 9.03
N ASP A 56 -15.12 13.47 9.56
CA ASP A 56 -14.86 13.39 11.00
C ASP A 56 -15.29 14.67 11.71
N ILE A 57 -15.01 15.84 11.12
CA ILE A 57 -15.50 17.14 11.64
C ILE A 57 -17.03 17.17 11.66
N LYS A 58 -17.70 16.72 10.59
CA LYS A 58 -19.17 16.68 10.54
C LYS A 58 -19.77 15.73 11.57
N ASN A 59 -19.19 14.54 11.71
CA ASN A 59 -19.63 13.54 12.69
C ASN A 59 -19.46 14.08 14.11
N ARG A 60 -18.30 14.67 14.41
CA ARG A 60 -18.05 15.35 15.69
C ARG A 60 -19.09 16.43 15.97
N ASP A 61 -19.35 17.32 15.01
CA ASP A 61 -20.29 18.42 15.19
C ASP A 61 -21.74 17.93 15.33
N ALA A 62 -22.09 16.79 14.71
CA ALA A 62 -23.37 16.13 14.92
C ALA A 62 -23.51 15.55 16.34
N ILE A 63 -22.48 14.82 16.79
CA ILE A 63 -22.42 14.26 18.16
C ILE A 63 -22.54 15.37 19.20
N LEU A 64 -21.82 16.48 19.04
CA LEU A 64 -21.89 17.60 19.98
C LEU A 64 -23.26 18.26 20.01
N ARG A 65 -23.96 18.33 18.87
CA ARG A 65 -25.32 18.87 18.80
C ARG A 65 -26.30 17.96 19.53
N GLU A 66 -26.20 16.66 19.30
CA GLU A 66 -27.05 15.65 19.95
C GLU A 66 -26.79 15.61 21.46
N LEU A 67 -25.52 15.68 21.87
CA LEU A 67 -25.12 15.77 23.27
C LEU A 67 -25.69 17.03 23.95
N ASN A 68 -25.60 18.20 23.30
CA ASN A 68 -26.17 19.42 23.84
C ASN A 68 -27.69 19.35 24.00
N ALA A 69 -28.39 18.76 23.01
CA ALA A 69 -29.83 18.56 23.09
C ALA A 69 -30.22 17.62 24.25
N PHE A 70 -29.49 16.51 24.39
CA PHE A 70 -29.66 15.56 25.49
C PHE A 70 -29.42 16.20 26.87
N LEU A 71 -28.36 17.01 26.99
CA LEU A 71 -28.04 17.70 28.25
C LEU A 71 -29.09 18.76 28.60
N SER A 72 -29.60 19.53 27.62
CA SER A 72 -30.70 20.47 27.88
C SER A 72 -31.98 19.76 28.32
N GLU A 73 -32.34 18.67 27.66
CA GLU A 73 -33.52 17.87 28.00
C GLU A 73 -33.38 17.23 29.40
N SER A 74 -32.22 16.63 29.70
CA SER A 74 -31.95 16.05 31.01
C SER A 74 -31.90 17.11 32.12
N SER A 75 -31.39 18.32 31.83
CA SER A 75 -31.32 19.42 32.80
C SER A 75 -32.71 20.02 33.10
N GLU A 76 -33.63 20.02 32.12
CA GLU A 76 -35.04 20.38 32.36
C GLU A 76 -35.74 19.36 33.28
N GLU A 77 -35.39 18.06 33.17
CA GLU A 77 -35.93 16.99 34.03
C GLU A 77 -35.36 17.03 35.47
N ILE A 78 -34.14 17.54 35.68
CA ILE A 78 -33.45 17.64 36.99
C ILE A 78 -33.79 18.97 37.72
N SER A 79 -35.01 19.49 37.56
CA SER A 79 -35.43 20.77 38.18
C SER A 79 -35.71 20.73 39.70
N ASN A 80 -34.96 19.92 40.48
CA ASN A 80 -35.08 19.91 41.95
C ASN A 80 -33.76 19.79 42.72
N GLY A 81 -32.62 20.17 42.13
CA GLY A 81 -31.40 20.36 42.93
C GLY A 81 -30.23 20.91 42.13
N ASP A 82 -29.78 22.11 42.53
CA ASP A 82 -28.50 22.84 42.35
C ASP A 82 -27.28 22.11 41.74
N VAL A 83 -27.43 21.37 40.64
CA VAL A 83 -26.30 20.73 39.94
C VAL A 83 -26.41 21.04 38.46
N GLU A 84 -25.70 22.07 38.01
CA GLU A 84 -25.46 22.34 36.60
C GLU A 84 -24.41 21.37 36.05
N LEU A 85 -24.80 20.50 35.12
CA LEU A 85 -23.86 19.64 34.39
C LEU A 85 -23.21 20.44 33.26
N GLY A 86 -22.07 21.05 33.53
CA GLY A 86 -21.21 21.64 32.50
C GLY A 86 -20.64 20.58 31.56
N ILE A 87 -20.46 20.93 30.29
CA ILE A 87 -19.73 20.08 29.34
C ILE A 87 -18.31 19.88 29.91
N PRO A 88 -17.81 18.64 30.06
CA PRO A 88 -16.58 18.38 30.78
C PRO A 88 -15.32 19.02 30.19
N VAL A 89 -15.37 19.58 28.97
CA VAL A 89 -14.28 20.39 28.38
C VAL A 89 -14.85 21.45 27.41
N GLU A 90 -14.58 22.74 27.64
CA GLU A 90 -14.84 23.81 26.68
C GLU A 90 -13.74 23.86 25.60
N ARG A 91 -14.13 23.97 24.32
CA ARG A 91 -13.20 23.93 23.16
C ARG A 91 -12.07 24.96 23.20
N ASN A 92 -12.29 26.10 23.84
CA ASN A 92 -11.32 27.19 23.88
C ASN A 92 -10.28 27.03 25.00
N ALA A 93 -10.48 26.09 25.91
CA ALA A 93 -9.56 25.80 27.02
C ALA A 93 -8.52 24.73 26.67
N ILE A 94 -8.57 24.16 25.46
CA ILE A 94 -7.59 23.18 24.98
C ILE A 94 -6.40 23.94 24.36
N GLU A 95 -5.65 24.64 25.20
CA GLU A 95 -4.31 25.14 24.85
C GLU A 95 -3.28 24.08 25.26
N GLY A 96 -2.83 23.28 24.31
CA GLY A 96 -1.92 22.17 24.61
C GLY A 96 -2.04 20.94 23.73
N ILE A 97 -2.84 20.98 22.64
CA ILE A 97 -2.65 20.02 21.55
C ILE A 97 -1.30 20.37 20.91
N GLN A 98 -0.23 19.81 21.44
CA GLN A 98 0.97 19.63 20.67
C GLN A 98 0.64 18.54 19.65
N ASP A 99 0.98 18.75 18.39
CA ASP A 99 1.20 17.64 17.47
C ASP A 99 2.28 16.78 18.14
N THR A 100 1.86 15.74 18.86
CA THR A 100 2.80 14.71 19.28
C THR A 100 3.26 14.04 17.99
N ASP A 101 4.55 13.75 17.88
CA ASP A 101 5.08 12.80 16.88
C ASP A 101 4.60 11.36 17.16
N ASP A 102 3.39 11.21 17.75
CA ASP A 102 2.68 9.95 17.69
C ASP A 102 2.53 9.67 16.20
N PHE A 103 3.22 8.63 15.74
CA PHE A 103 3.22 8.17 14.37
C PHE A 103 1.79 7.81 13.94
N HIS A 104 0.97 8.80 13.64
CA HIS A 104 -0.13 8.66 12.71
C HIS A 104 0.55 8.26 11.42
N TYR A 105 0.24 7.05 10.93
CA TYR A 105 0.75 6.54 9.67
C TYR A 105 0.45 7.58 8.58
N SER A 106 1.41 8.49 8.35
CA SER A 106 1.39 9.52 7.32
C SER A 106 1.69 8.91 5.95
N GLY A 107 1.97 7.61 5.94
CA GLY A 107 2.13 6.78 4.77
C GLY A 107 0.80 6.54 4.08
N VAL A 108 0.78 6.82 2.79
CA VAL A 108 0.11 6.02 1.76
C VAL A 108 -0.64 4.81 2.33
N ILE A 109 -1.99 4.85 2.38
CA ILE A 109 -2.79 3.65 2.63
C ILE A 109 -2.23 2.56 1.72
N PRO A 110 -1.68 1.46 2.25
CA PRO A 110 -1.06 0.45 1.42
C PRO A 110 -2.09 0.00 0.39
N PRO A 111 -1.73 -0.02 -0.91
CA PRO A 111 -2.66 -0.46 -1.94
C PRO A 111 -3.16 -1.86 -1.57
N THR A 112 -4.46 -2.10 -1.76
CA THR A 112 -4.97 -3.46 -1.61
C THR A 112 -4.35 -4.33 -2.69
N ILE A 113 -3.67 -5.38 -2.25
CA ILE A 113 -2.98 -6.30 -3.13
C ILE A 113 -3.94 -7.43 -3.45
N TYR A 114 -3.96 -7.81 -4.71
CA TYR A 114 -4.78 -8.91 -5.19
C TYR A 114 -3.88 -9.98 -5.78
N GLY A 115 -4.29 -11.22 -5.61
CA GLY A 115 -3.68 -12.36 -6.26
C GLY A 115 -4.73 -13.23 -6.95
N TYR A 116 -4.25 -14.09 -7.84
CA TYR A 116 -5.03 -15.04 -8.60
C TYR A 116 -4.52 -16.45 -8.34
N VAL A 117 -5.46 -17.39 -8.19
CA VAL A 117 -5.12 -18.80 -7.94
C VAL A 117 -4.64 -19.48 -9.22
N ASN A 118 -3.48 -20.13 -9.16
CA ASN A 118 -2.84 -20.81 -10.30
C ASN A 118 -3.24 -22.30 -10.46
N THR A 119 -3.78 -22.92 -9.42
CA THR A 119 -4.18 -24.33 -9.42
C THR A 119 -5.69 -24.51 -9.63
N GLU A 120 -6.13 -25.72 -9.96
CA GLU A 120 -7.57 -26.05 -10.11
C GLU A 120 -8.37 -25.80 -8.83
N SER A 121 -7.82 -26.25 -7.71
CA SER A 121 -8.45 -26.10 -6.40
C SER A 121 -7.42 -25.89 -5.31
N LEU A 122 -7.45 -24.71 -4.69
CA LEU A 122 -6.58 -24.35 -3.58
C LEU A 122 -7.36 -24.42 -2.27
N ASN A 123 -6.87 -25.19 -1.30
CA ASN A 123 -7.49 -25.28 0.01
C ASN A 123 -7.16 -24.03 0.84
N MET A 124 -8.19 -23.43 1.41
CA MET A 124 -8.11 -22.36 2.40
C MET A 124 -8.20 -22.99 3.80
N ARG A 125 -7.27 -22.63 4.68
CA ARG A 125 -7.11 -23.24 6.01
C ARG A 125 -7.31 -22.26 7.15
N SER A 126 -7.60 -22.78 8.33
CA SER A 126 -7.83 -21.99 9.55
C SER A 126 -6.56 -21.29 10.06
N GLU A 127 -5.40 -21.92 9.87
CA GLU A 127 -4.10 -21.44 10.33
C GLU A 127 -3.04 -21.59 9.23
N ASP A 128 -1.87 -21.00 9.45
CA ASP A 128 -0.75 -20.90 8.52
C ASP A 128 0.08 -22.20 8.41
N GLY A 129 -0.58 -23.33 8.14
CA GLY A 129 0.09 -24.64 8.05
C GLY A 129 -0.64 -25.70 7.24
N ALA A 130 0.11 -26.62 6.65
CA ALA A 130 -0.44 -27.66 5.78
C ALA A 130 -1.33 -28.69 6.51
N SER A 131 -1.14 -28.83 7.83
CA SER A 131 -1.88 -29.76 8.69
C SER A 131 -3.15 -29.17 9.31
N SER A 132 -3.38 -27.86 9.17
CA SER A 132 -4.51 -27.16 9.81
C SER A 132 -5.85 -27.46 9.13
N GLU A 133 -6.97 -27.20 9.78
CA GLU A 133 -8.29 -27.53 9.23
C GLU A 133 -8.58 -26.77 7.93
N ILE A 134 -9.29 -27.41 6.98
CA ILE A 134 -9.71 -26.79 5.72
C ILE A 134 -11.03 -26.07 5.95
N VAL A 135 -11.01 -24.74 5.93
CA VAL A 135 -12.18 -23.87 6.11
C VAL A 135 -12.86 -23.51 4.79
N GLY A 136 -12.18 -23.71 3.66
CA GLY A 136 -12.75 -23.42 2.36
C GLY A 136 -11.87 -23.85 1.19
N LYS A 137 -12.32 -23.53 -0.02
CA LYS A 137 -11.58 -23.79 -1.26
C LYS A 137 -11.73 -22.61 -2.21
N LEU A 138 -10.66 -22.35 -2.96
CA LEU A 138 -10.61 -21.38 -4.05
C LEU A 138 -10.47 -22.13 -5.38
N LYS A 139 -11.04 -21.57 -6.43
CA LYS A 139 -10.99 -22.10 -7.79
C LYS A 139 -9.87 -21.46 -8.60
N PHE A 140 -9.49 -22.11 -9.70
CA PHE A 140 -8.59 -21.52 -10.68
C PHE A 140 -9.04 -20.12 -11.15
N ARG A 141 -8.09 -19.17 -11.21
CA ARG A 141 -8.30 -17.74 -11.54
C ARG A 141 -9.22 -16.97 -10.60
N GLU A 142 -9.59 -17.55 -9.47
CA GLU A 142 -10.32 -16.81 -8.45
C GLU A 142 -9.43 -15.68 -7.93
N ARG A 143 -9.97 -14.47 -7.94
CA ARG A 143 -9.29 -13.27 -7.44
C ARG A 143 -9.51 -13.21 -5.93
N VAL A 144 -8.42 -13.02 -5.20
CA VAL A 144 -8.46 -12.86 -3.74
C VAL A 144 -7.67 -11.64 -3.31
N GLN A 145 -8.09 -11.01 -2.23
CA GLN A 145 -7.34 -9.94 -1.59
C GLN A 145 -6.31 -10.56 -0.64
N ILE A 146 -5.05 -10.15 -0.75
CA ILE A 146 -3.99 -10.56 0.17
C ILE A 146 -3.99 -9.56 1.33
N VAL A 147 -4.22 -10.07 2.55
CA VAL A 147 -4.32 -9.27 3.76
C VAL A 147 -3.01 -9.29 4.53
N PHE A 148 -2.38 -10.46 4.64
CA PHE A 148 -1.19 -10.64 5.45
C PHE A 148 -0.32 -11.79 4.93
N GLN A 149 0.98 -11.75 5.23
CA GLN A 149 1.94 -12.80 4.93
C GLN A 149 2.57 -13.27 6.24
N SER A 150 2.52 -14.57 6.51
CA SER A 150 3.18 -15.17 7.69
C SER A 150 4.70 -15.23 7.48
N ASP A 151 5.43 -15.14 8.59
CA ASP A 151 6.87 -15.43 8.65
C ASP A 151 7.17 -16.93 8.47
N ARG A 152 6.14 -17.77 8.60
CA ARG A 152 6.25 -19.22 8.43
C ARG A 152 6.33 -19.59 6.96
N VAL A 153 7.50 -20.13 6.59
CA VAL A 153 7.77 -20.63 5.24
C VAL A 153 7.79 -22.15 5.25
N GLU A 154 6.94 -22.77 4.43
CA GLU A 154 6.90 -24.22 4.27
C GLU A 154 7.33 -24.64 2.87
N THR A 155 7.72 -25.92 2.72
CA THR A 155 8.03 -26.51 1.43
C THR A 155 6.99 -27.55 1.08
N ILE A 156 6.16 -27.26 0.08
CA ILE A 156 5.08 -28.13 -0.41
C ILE A 156 5.32 -28.37 -1.89
N ARG A 157 5.29 -29.64 -2.33
CA ARG A 157 5.53 -30.02 -3.75
C ARG A 157 6.83 -29.42 -4.34
N LYS A 158 7.91 -29.42 -3.55
CA LYS A 158 9.23 -28.84 -3.91
C LYS A 158 9.24 -27.31 -4.09
N MET A 159 8.13 -26.63 -3.83
CA MET A 159 8.04 -25.17 -3.79
C MET A 159 8.15 -24.68 -2.35
N LYS A 160 8.97 -23.66 -2.12
CA LYS A 160 9.14 -23.03 -0.82
C LYS A 160 8.47 -21.66 -0.84
N SER A 161 7.48 -21.45 0.02
CA SER A 161 6.71 -20.20 0.04
C SER A 161 6.12 -19.92 1.42
N PRO A 162 5.96 -18.65 1.81
CA PRO A 162 5.20 -18.30 3.01
C PRO A 162 3.71 -18.61 2.85
N TRP A 163 3.01 -18.63 3.99
CA TRP A 163 1.56 -18.67 4.03
C TRP A 163 0.99 -17.26 3.90
N LEU A 164 -0.09 -17.11 3.12
CA LEU A 164 -0.79 -15.85 2.91
C LEU A 164 -2.18 -15.94 3.53
N LEU A 165 -2.54 -14.94 4.32
CA LEU A 165 -3.93 -14.72 4.74
C LEU A 165 -4.65 -13.97 3.63
N ILE A 166 -5.68 -14.59 3.08
CA ILE A 166 -6.48 -14.01 2.01
C ILE A 166 -7.91 -13.73 2.48
N LYS A 167 -8.55 -12.80 1.78
CA LYS A 167 -9.96 -12.46 1.92
C LYS A 167 -10.66 -12.59 0.58
N LYS A 168 -11.77 -13.32 0.57
CA LYS A 168 -12.65 -13.45 -0.59
C LYS A 168 -13.60 -12.26 -0.70
N ASP A 169 -14.18 -12.08 -1.88
CA ASP A 169 -15.18 -11.02 -2.13
C ASP A 169 -16.43 -11.16 -1.26
N ASN A 170 -16.76 -12.37 -0.79
CA ASN A 170 -17.88 -12.62 0.12
C ASN A 170 -17.55 -12.30 1.59
N GLY A 171 -16.32 -11.92 1.90
CA GLY A 171 -15.86 -11.58 3.23
C GLY A 171 -15.21 -12.70 4.02
N ASP A 172 -15.23 -13.95 3.53
CA ASP A 172 -14.56 -15.05 4.25
C ASP A 172 -13.03 -14.90 4.14
N GLU A 173 -12.35 -15.29 5.21
CA GLU A 173 -10.91 -15.19 5.35
C GLU A 173 -10.30 -16.56 5.63
N GLY A 174 -9.05 -16.74 5.25
CA GLY A 174 -8.28 -17.93 5.62
C GLY A 174 -6.91 -18.00 4.97
N TRP A 175 -6.14 -18.99 5.38
CA TRP A 175 -4.74 -19.14 5.01
C TRP A 175 -4.56 -20.02 3.78
N VAL A 176 -3.71 -19.58 2.87
CA VAL A 176 -3.37 -20.33 1.66
C VAL A 176 -1.86 -20.37 1.47
N PHE A 177 -1.38 -21.40 0.79
CA PHE A 177 0.04 -21.53 0.49
C PHE A 177 0.41 -20.58 -0.65
N GLY A 178 1.33 -19.63 -0.39
CA GLY A 178 1.61 -18.51 -1.28
C GLY A 178 2.15 -18.89 -2.66
N ALA A 179 2.69 -20.10 -2.82
CA ALA A 179 3.18 -20.59 -4.12
C ALA A 179 2.05 -20.74 -5.16
N PHE A 180 0.81 -20.93 -4.72
CA PHE A 180 -0.32 -21.10 -5.65
C PHE A 180 -1.07 -19.80 -5.93
N VAL A 181 -0.54 -18.67 -5.47
CA VAL A 181 -1.11 -17.34 -5.68
C VAL A 181 -0.15 -16.54 -6.55
N SER A 182 -0.66 -16.00 -7.66
CA SER A 182 0.08 -15.21 -8.65
C SER A 182 -0.44 -13.78 -8.66
N ASP A 183 0.42 -12.79 -8.90
CA ASP A 183 0.01 -11.39 -9.08
C ASP A 183 -0.80 -11.18 -10.37
N ASP A 184 -0.46 -11.93 -11.42
CA ASP A 184 -1.12 -11.88 -12.72
C ASP A 184 -2.10 -13.05 -12.92
N ILE A 185 -3.10 -12.83 -13.79
CA ILE A 185 -4.09 -13.85 -14.15
C ILE A 185 -3.40 -14.98 -14.92
N PRO A 186 -3.38 -16.22 -14.39
CA PRO A 186 -2.70 -17.34 -15.04
C PRO A 186 -3.42 -17.77 -16.33
N SER A 187 -2.66 -17.96 -17.42
CA SER A 187 -3.19 -18.34 -18.72
C SER A 187 -3.56 -19.83 -18.81
N LYS A 188 -2.93 -20.67 -17.98
CA LYS A 188 -3.16 -22.11 -17.85
C LYS A 188 -3.02 -22.51 -16.37
N ILE A 189 -3.56 -23.66 -16.01
CA ILE A 189 -3.29 -24.27 -14.71
C ILE A 189 -1.82 -24.68 -14.69
N ASP A 190 -1.12 -24.29 -13.63
CA ASP A 190 0.26 -24.66 -13.42
C ASP A 190 0.49 -24.96 -11.94
N ASP A 191 0.54 -26.25 -11.63
CA ASP A 191 0.72 -26.75 -10.26
C ASP A 191 2.18 -26.70 -9.79
N ASP A 192 3.12 -26.35 -10.68
CA ASP A 192 4.56 -26.38 -10.44
C ASP A 192 5.20 -24.97 -10.51
N SER A 193 4.51 -23.98 -11.08
CA SER A 193 4.98 -22.59 -11.16
C SER A 193 4.40 -21.71 -10.05
N GLY A 194 5.13 -21.65 -8.94
CA GLY A 194 4.83 -20.77 -7.81
C GLY A 194 5.97 -19.85 -7.49
N THR A 195 6.45 -19.09 -8.48
CA THR A 195 7.48 -18.06 -8.25
C THR A 195 6.82 -16.70 -8.28
N THR A 196 6.19 -16.33 -7.18
CA THR A 196 5.82 -14.95 -6.89
C THR A 196 6.87 -14.41 -5.93
N ASP A 197 7.59 -13.39 -6.39
CA ASP A 197 8.57 -12.67 -5.58
C ASP A 197 7.81 -11.76 -4.60
N TRP A 198 7.29 -12.35 -3.52
CA TRP A 198 6.52 -11.64 -2.49
C TRP A 198 7.38 -10.73 -1.61
N SER A 199 8.68 -10.59 -1.91
CA SER A 199 9.60 -9.75 -1.14
C SER A 199 9.23 -8.26 -1.11
N MET A 200 8.28 -7.82 -1.95
CA MET A 200 8.01 -6.41 -2.16
C MET A 200 6.74 -5.85 -1.49
N VAL A 201 5.81 -6.66 -0.96
CA VAL A 201 4.44 -6.14 -0.76
C VAL A 201 3.85 -6.17 0.66
N MET A 202 4.54 -6.68 1.68
CA MET A 202 4.12 -6.42 3.07
C MET A 202 5.35 -6.27 3.97
N PRO A 203 5.46 -5.20 4.78
CA PRO A 203 6.37 -5.23 5.91
C PRO A 203 5.84 -6.31 6.86
N ALA A 204 6.48 -7.48 6.86
CA ALA A 204 6.33 -8.49 7.89
C ALA A 204 6.79 -7.87 9.22
N SER A 205 5.86 -7.19 9.89
CA SER A 205 6.12 -6.25 10.97
C SER A 205 7.01 -5.08 10.57
N GLY A 206 6.84 -3.93 11.23
CA GLY A 206 7.89 -2.93 11.28
C GLY A 206 9.13 -3.59 11.87
N LYS A 207 10.07 -4.00 11.02
CA LYS A 207 11.41 -4.40 11.45
C LYS A 207 12.08 -3.14 11.99
N LEU A 208 11.89 -2.88 13.28
CA LEU A 208 12.76 -1.98 14.04
C LEU A 208 14.13 -2.66 14.06
N GLU A 209 14.92 -2.43 13.02
CA GLU A 209 16.37 -2.56 13.14
C GLU A 209 16.78 -1.54 14.20
N ARG A 210 16.87 -2.01 15.45
CA ARG A 210 17.53 -1.26 16.51
C ARG A 210 18.99 -1.13 16.10
N ASN A 211 19.31 -0.04 15.41
CA ASN A 211 20.65 0.48 15.37
C ASN A 211 20.98 0.94 16.79
N CYS A 212 21.48 0.01 17.61
CA CYS A 212 22.27 0.37 18.76
C CYS A 212 23.66 0.73 18.24
N SER A 213 24.00 2.01 18.32
CA SER A 213 25.36 2.53 18.28
C SER A 213 25.64 3.16 19.64
#